data_AF-A0A946BSQ0-F1
#
_entry.id   AF-A0A946BSQ0-F1
#
_cell.length_a   1.000
_cell.length_b   1.000
_cell.length_c   1.000
_cell.angle_alpha   90.00
_cell.angle_beta   90.00
_cell.angle_gamma   90.00
#
_symmetry.space_group_name_H-M   'P 1'
#
loop_
_entity.id
_entity.type
_entity.pdbx_description
1 polymer ?
#
loop_
_entity_poly.entity_id
_entity_poly.type
_entity_poly.pdbx_seq_one_letter_code
_entity_poly.pdbx_strand_id
1 'polypeptide(L)' 'MNDANRFVDKGDKTILDNETGLIWAKEDSFPIAQDWLDFQAALQFVDDMNKKDFLGYHDWRFPEKEEIEQIFM' A
#
# COMPACT_ATOMS: atom_id res chain seq x y z
N MET A 1 -21.80 -18.07 -3.22
CA MET A 1 -20.66 -17.84 -4.11
C MET A 1 -20.81 -16.44 -4.67
N ASN A 2 -20.39 -15.44 -3.90
CA ASN A 2 -20.19 -14.09 -4.41
C ASN A 2 -18.71 -13.81 -4.18
N ASP A 3 -17.87 -14.41 -5.02
CA ASP A 3 -16.45 -14.07 -5.12
C ASP A 3 -16.35 -12.73 -5.86
N ALA A 4 -16.93 -11.70 -5.26
CA ALA A 4 -16.83 -10.33 -5.74
C ALA A 4 -15.40 -9.88 -5.44
N ASN A 5 -14.53 -10.01 -6.44
CA ASN A 5 -13.14 -9.58 -6.53
C ASN A 5 -12.74 -8.59 -5.41
N ARG A 6 -12.30 -9.13 -4.26
CA ARG A 6 -12.01 -8.33 -3.06
C ARG A 6 -10.99 -7.25 -3.38
N PHE A 7 -9.94 -7.64 -4.09
CA PHE A 7 -8.89 -6.76 -4.57
C PHE A 7 -9.16 -6.36 -6.03
N VAL A 8 -9.39 -5.09 -6.26
CA VAL A 8 -9.61 -4.51 -7.60
C VAL A 8 -8.41 -3.67 -7.98
N ASP A 9 -7.69 -4.10 -9.02
CA ASP A 9 -6.62 -3.31 -9.63
C ASP A 9 -7.25 -2.09 -10.35
N LYS A 10 -6.85 -0.88 -9.95
CA LYS A 10 -7.32 0.37 -10.58
C LYS A 10 -6.58 0.71 -11.87
N GLY A 11 -5.49 0.00 -12.21
CA GLY A 11 -4.67 0.24 -13.40
C GLY A 11 -3.70 1.41 -13.27
N ASP A 12 -3.68 2.10 -12.12
CA ASP A 12 -2.80 3.23 -11.78
C ASP A 12 -1.68 2.82 -10.81
N LYS A 13 -1.36 1.50 -10.76
CA LYS A 13 -0.48 0.86 -9.76
C LYS A 13 -1.04 0.83 -8.34
N THR A 14 -2.33 1.12 -8.14
CA THR A 14 -3.01 0.89 -6.86
C THR A 14 -4.01 -0.26 -6.95
N ILE A 15 -4.26 -0.88 -5.79
CA ILE A 15 -5.23 -1.95 -5.60
C ILE A 15 -6.23 -1.48 -4.55
N LEU A 16 -7.52 -1.48 -4.88
CA LEU A 16 -8.60 -1.22 -3.94
C LEU A 16 -9.00 -2.54 -3.26
N ASP A 17 -8.94 -2.58 -1.93
CA ASP A 17 -9.59 -3.62 -1.14
C ASP A 17 -11.03 -3.20 -0.84
N ASN A 18 -12.00 -3.86 -1.46
CA ASN A 18 -13.43 -3.58 -1.27
C ASN A 18 -13.96 -3.97 0.11
N GLU A 19 -13.25 -4.82 0.86
CA GLU A 19 -13.70 -5.29 2.17
C GLU A 19 -13.33 -4.29 3.28
N THR A 20 -12.12 -3.73 3.20
CA THR A 20 -11.62 -2.73 4.17
C THR A 20 -11.82 -1.29 3.69
N GLY A 21 -12.03 -1.08 2.38
CA GLY A 21 -12.08 0.25 1.76
C GLY A 21 -10.69 0.88 1.57
N LEU A 22 -9.61 0.15 1.86
CA LEU A 22 -8.25 0.64 1.79
C LEU A 22 -7.67 0.53 0.38
N ILE A 23 -6.66 1.36 0.12
CA ILE A 23 -5.92 1.37 -1.13
C ILE A 23 -4.48 0.95 -0.85
N TRP A 24 -4.02 -0.03 -1.61
CA TRP A 24 -2.69 -0.61 -1.51
C TRP A 24 -1.85 -0.20 -2.71
N ALA A 25 -0.59 0.16 -2.47
CA ALA A 25 0.37 0.27 -3.55
C ALA A 25 0.70 -1.16 -4.05
N LYS A 26 0.71 -1.34 -5.37
CA LYS A 26 1.00 -2.65 -5.99
C LYS A 26 2.48 -3.05 -5.89
N GLU A 27 3.35 -2.06 -5.77
CA GLU A 27 4.80 -2.21 -5.61
C GLU A 27 5.17 -1.87 -4.17
N ASP A 28 6.13 -2.61 -3.60
CA ASP A 28 6.69 -2.32 -2.28
C ASP A 28 7.75 -1.21 -2.34
N SER A 29 8.42 -0.94 -1.23
CA SER A 29 9.40 0.15 -1.14
C SER A 29 10.66 -0.12 -1.95
N PHE A 30 11.07 -1.37 -2.17
CA PHE A 30 12.33 -1.71 -2.83
C PHE A 30 12.46 -1.18 -4.28
N PRO A 31 11.51 -1.42 -5.22
CA PRO A 31 11.61 -0.88 -6.57
C PRO A 31 11.56 0.66 -6.62
N ILE A 32 11.00 1.30 -5.59
CA ILE A 32 10.83 2.76 -5.52
C ILE A 32 12.07 3.41 -4.89
N ALA A 33 12.53 2.91 -3.74
CA ALA A 33 13.68 3.39 -3.00
C ALA A 33 15.02 2.87 -3.56
N GLN A 34 14.98 1.80 -4.35
CA GLN A 34 16.14 1.06 -4.87
C GLN A 34 17.09 0.54 -3.79
N ASP A 35 16.60 0.37 -2.57
CA ASP A 35 17.37 -0.07 -1.42
C ASP A 35 16.47 -0.80 -0.40
N TRP A 36 17.11 -1.59 0.46
CA TRP A 36 16.46 -2.19 1.62
C TRP A 36 16.37 -1.14 2.73
N LEU A 37 15.15 -0.80 3.13
CA LEU A 37 14.92 0.18 4.17
C LEU A 37 14.91 -0.49 5.55
N ASP A 38 15.66 0.07 6.49
CA ASP A 38 15.42 -0.19 7.90
C ASP A 38 14.10 0.47 8.35
N PHE A 39 13.65 0.18 9.57
CA PHE A 39 12.37 0.69 10.07
C PHE A 39 12.30 2.23 10.07
N GLN A 40 13.40 2.92 10.38
CA GLN A 40 13.42 4.38 10.44
C GLN A 40 13.40 5.00 9.03
N ALA A 41 14.17 4.43 8.10
CA ALA A 41 14.15 4.82 6.71
C ALA A 41 12.80 4.55 6.06
N ALA A 42 12.13 3.46 6.46
CA ALA A 42 10.79 3.13 5.98
C ALA A 42 9.74 4.14 6.48
N LEU A 43 9.82 4.59 7.74
CA LEU A 43 8.97 5.69 8.24
C LEU A 43 9.17 6.98 7.44
N GLN A 44 10.43 7.36 7.18
CA GLN A 44 10.74 8.53 6.36
C GLN A 44 10.23 8.39 4.92
N PHE A 45 10.31 7.18 4.37
CA PHE A 45 9.82 6.87 3.03
C PHE A 45 8.31 7.11 2.92
N VAL A 46 7.52 6.64 3.90
CA VAL A 46 6.07 6.89 3.95
C VAL A 46 5.77 8.39 4.05
N ASP A 47 6.47 9.13 4.92
CA ASP A 47 6.32 10.59 5.03
C ASP A 47 6.63 11.30 3.70
N ASP A 48 7.66 10.85 2.99
CA ASP A 48 8.06 11.42 1.71
C ASP A 48 7.08 11.08 0.59
N MET A 49 6.49 9.88 0.60
CA MET A 49 5.39 9.52 -0.30
C MET A 49 4.20 10.46 -0.12
N ASN A 50 3.83 10.72 1.14
CA ASN A 50 2.71 11.59 1.48
C ASN A 50 2.95 13.04 1.05
N LYS A 51 4.17 13.55 1.23
CA LYS A 51 4.53 14.90 0.77
C LYS A 51 4.56 15.04 -0.75
N LYS A 52 4.75 13.94 -1.49
CA LYS A 52 4.88 13.91 -2.95
C LYS A 52 3.58 13.56 -3.66
N ASP A 53 2.48 13.40 -2.93
CA ASP A 53 1.21 12.90 -3.45
C ASP A 53 1.41 11.60 -4.25
N PHE A 54 2.16 10.65 -3.70
CA PHE A 54 2.50 9.42 -4.40
C PHE A 54 1.23 8.67 -4.83
N LEU A 55 1.14 8.35 -6.13
CA LEU A 55 -0.05 7.80 -6.79
C LEU A 55 -1.35 8.60 -6.54
N GLY A 56 -1.23 9.90 -6.24
CA GLY A 56 -2.36 10.80 -5.99
C GLY A 56 -2.92 10.76 -4.57
N TYR A 57 -2.25 10.08 -3.63
CA TYR A 57 -2.65 9.98 -2.23
C TYR A 57 -1.58 10.57 -1.30
N HIS A 58 -2.01 11.08 -0.16
CA HIS A 58 -1.17 11.78 0.83
C HIS A 58 -1.33 11.21 2.25
N ASP A 59 -2.03 10.09 2.38
CA ASP A 59 -2.41 9.40 3.62
C ASP A 59 -1.88 7.96 3.66
N TRP A 60 -0.78 7.69 2.96
CA TRP A 60 -0.06 6.42 3.05
C TRP A 60 0.40 6.16 4.48
N ARG A 61 0.27 4.90 4.90
CA ARG A 61 0.72 4.39 6.20
C ARG A 61 1.20 2.95 6.07
N PHE A 62 1.86 2.46 7.11
CA PHE A 62 2.08 1.02 7.24
C PHE A 62 0.75 0.28 7.46
N PRO A 63 0.63 -0.94 6.92
CA PRO A 63 -0.48 -1.82 7.27
C PRO A 63 -0.42 -2.19 8.76
N GLU A 64 -1.59 -2.32 9.38
CA GLU A 64 -1.74 -2.92 10.69
C GLU A 64 -1.64 -4.45 10.59
N LYS A 65 -1.34 -5.12 11.70
CA LYS A 65 -1.09 -6.56 11.71
C LYS A 65 -2.27 -7.36 11.14
N GLU A 66 -3.48 -7.00 11.53
CA GLU A 66 -4.72 -7.63 11.10
C GLU A 66 -4.96 -7.45 9.60
N GLU A 67 -4.56 -6.31 9.04
CA GLU A 67 -4.67 -6.03 7.60
C GLU A 67 -3.66 -6.86 6.80
N ILE A 68 -2.42 -7.01 7.31
CA ILE A 68 -1.42 -7.91 6.72
C ILE A 68 -1.96 -9.34 6.70
N GLU A 69 -2.49 -9.82 7.83
CA GLU A 69 -3.05 -11.18 7.92
C GLU A 69 -4.16 -11.37 6.88
N GLN A 70 -5.03 -10.39 6.66
CA GLN A 70 -6.11 -10.48 5.68
C GLN A 70 -5.67 -10.39 4.20
N ILE A 71 -4.50 -9.80 3.91
CA ILE A 71 -3.97 -9.70 2.53
C ILE A 71 -3.26 -11.00 2.13
N PHE A 72 -2.60 -11.65 3.09
CA PHE A 72 -1.77 -12.83 2.81
C PHE A 72 -2.47 -14.17 3.08
N MET A 73 -3.54 -14.20 3.87
CA MET A 73 -4.25 -15.41 4.30
C MET A 73 -5.60 -15.55 3.63
#